data_AF-A0A7G5N2W2-F1
#
_entry.id   AF-A0A7G5N2W2-F1
#
_cell.length_a   1.000
_cell.length_b   1.000
_cell.length_c   1.000
_cell.angle_alpha   90.00
_cell.angle_beta   90.00
_cell.angle_gamma   90.00
#
_symmetry.space_group_name_H-M   'P 1'
#
loop_
_entity.id
_entity.type
_entity.pdbx_description
1 polymer ?
#
loop_
_entity_poly.entity_id
_entity_poly.type
_entity_poly.pdbx_seq_one_letter_code
_entity_poly.pdbx_strand_id
1 'polypeptide(L)' 'MTRFELLQKVNGVKEYSRLVFEMARKADSADGLAVELSSEIPEDGLQTIKSVAQKGVYPLSLDGIQ' A
#
# COMPACT_ATOMS: atom_id res chain seq x y z
N MET A 1 -0.37 -0.88 -10.98
CA MET A 1 0.44 -0.91 -9.74
C MET A 1 -0.30 -1.80 -8.75
N THR A 2 0.34 -2.87 -8.29
CA THR A 2 -0.22 -3.80 -7.31
C THR A 2 -0.16 -3.22 -5.90
N ARG A 3 -0.95 -3.79 -4.98
CA ARG A 3 -0.84 -3.42 -3.55
C ARG A 3 0.54 -3.73 -2.97
N PHE A 4 1.19 -4.79 -3.47
CA PHE A 4 2.57 -5.12 -3.12
C PHE A 4 3.55 -4.00 -3.50
N GLU A 5 3.50 -3.52 -4.74
CA GLU A 5 4.36 -2.43 -5.21
C GLU A 5 4.11 -1.11 -4.45
N LEU A 6 2.88 -0.87 -4.01
CA LEU A 6 2.57 0.28 -3.15
C LEU A 6 3.22 0.15 -1.77
N LEU A 7 3.11 -1.03 -1.15
CA LEU A 7 3.69 -1.28 0.17
C LEU A 7 5.20 -1.08 0.18
N GLN A 8 5.89 -1.44 -0.90
CA GLN A 8 7.32 -1.21 -1.04
C GLN A 8 7.72 0.27 -1.02
N LYS A 9 6.77 1.19 -1.27
CA LYS A 9 6.98 2.65 -1.28
C LYS A 9 6.64 3.33 0.04
N VAL A 10 6.16 2.58 1.03
CA VAL A 10 5.90 3.09 2.38
C VAL A 10 7.22 3.39 3.08
N ASN A 11 7.48 4.66 3.38
CA ASN A 11 8.72 5.13 4.00
C ASN A 11 8.55 5.25 5.52
N GLY A 12 8.23 4.14 6.18
CA GLY A 12 8.10 4.11 7.64
C GLY A 12 7.84 2.71 8.15
N VAL A 13 8.72 2.22 9.05
CA VAL A 13 8.59 0.86 9.62
C VAL A 13 7.25 0.70 10.34
N LYS A 14 6.83 1.71 11.12
CA LYS A 14 5.59 1.66 11.88
C LYS A 14 4.36 1.54 10.97
N GLU A 15 4.25 2.38 9.96
CA GLU A 15 3.13 2.35 9.03
C GLU A 15 3.17 1.14 8.10
N TYR A 16 4.35 0.71 7.66
CA TYR A 16 4.50 -0.54 6.93
C TYR A 16 3.99 -1.72 7.77
N SER A 17 4.47 -1.85 9.02
CA SER A 17 4.04 -2.90 9.93
C SER A 17 2.54 -2.85 10.20
N ARG A 18 1.96 -1.65 10.36
CA ARG A 18 0.52 -1.48 10.55
C ARG A 18 -0.27 -1.97 9.34
N LEU A 19 0.09 -1.54 8.13
CA LEU A 19 -0.62 -1.89 6.91
C LEU A 19 -0.56 -3.39 6.65
N VAL A 20 0.63 -4.00 6.76
CA VAL A 20 0.81 -5.45 6.61
C VAL A 20 0.00 -6.20 7.64
N PHE A 21 0.01 -5.77 8.90
CA PHE A 21 -0.77 -6.41 9.97
C PHE A 21 -2.28 -6.33 9.72
N GLU A 22 -2.81 -5.17 9.33
CA GLU A 22 -4.23 -5.00 9.01
C GLU A 22 -4.66 -5.86 7.81
N MET A 23 -3.80 -6.00 6.79
CA MET A 23 -4.06 -6.86 5.64
C MET A 23 -3.99 -8.35 5.99
N ALA A 24 -2.96 -8.78 6.73
CA ALA A 24 -2.82 -10.16 7.17
C ALA A 24 -4.01 -10.60 8.03
N ARG A 25 -4.51 -9.72 8.91
CA ARG A 25 -5.70 -9.99 9.74
C ARG A 25 -6.99 -10.12 8.93
N LYS A 26 -7.08 -9.52 7.75
CA LYS A 26 -8.26 -9.63 6.85
C LYS A 26 -8.18 -10.82 5.92
N ALA A 27 -6.97 -11.24 5.58
CA ALA A 27 -6.71 -12.29 4.61
C ALA A 27 -6.83 -13.71 5.19
N ASP A 28 -6.87 -13.86 6.52
CA ASP A 28 -7.00 -15.10 7.31
C ASP A 28 -5.95 -16.20 7.04
N SER A 29 -5.11 -16.05 6.02
CA SER A 29 -4.08 -16.99 5.59
C SER A 29 -2.99 -16.29 4.78
N ALA A 30 -1.82 -16.93 4.67
CA ALA A 30 -0.72 -16.44 3.83
C ALA A 30 -1.11 -16.39 2.35
N ASP A 31 -1.84 -17.39 1.86
CA ASP A 31 -2.32 -17.44 0.46
C ASP A 31 -3.34 -16.34 0.18
N GLY A 32 -4.28 -16.10 1.11
CA GLY A 32 -5.22 -14.99 1.00
C GLY A 32 -4.51 -13.64 0.96
N LEU A 33 -3.43 -13.49 1.73
CA LEU A 33 -2.65 -12.25 1.74
C LEU A 33 -1.90 -12.07 0.42
N ALA A 34 -1.36 -13.14 -0.15
CA ALA A 34 -0.70 -13.10 -1.46
C ALA A 34 -1.68 -12.66 -2.57
N VAL A 35 -2.91 -13.17 -2.57
CA VAL A 35 -3.96 -12.74 -3.52
C VAL A 35 -4.27 -11.26 -3.34
N GLU A 36 -4.49 -10.81 -2.11
CA GLU A 36 -4.80 -9.41 -1.81
C GLU A 36 -3.66 -8.46 -2.25
N LEU A 37 -2.40 -8.88 -2.05
CA LEU A 37 -1.21 -8.12 -2.43
C LEU A 37 -0.96 -8.10 -3.95
N SER A 38 -1.29 -9.18 -4.65
CA SER A 38 -1.20 -9.28 -6.12
C SER A 38 -2.29 -8.48 -6.85
N SER A 39 -3.35 -8.10 -6.14
CA SER A 39 -4.45 -7.35 -6.73
C SER A 39 -4.00 -5.96 -7.16
N GLU A 40 -4.45 -5.55 -8.36
CA GLU A 40 -4.21 -4.21 -8.86
C GLU A 40 -5.03 -3.17 -8.08
N ILE A 41 -4.40 -2.02 -7.83
CA ILE A 41 -5.13 -0.88 -7.28
C ILE A 41 -5.90 -0.22 -8.45
N PRO A 42 -7.23 -0.05 -8.35
CA PRO A 42 -7.98 0.66 -9.38
C PRO A 42 -7.47 2.10 -9.51
N GLU A 43 -7.48 2.66 -10.71
CA GLU A 43 -6.92 3.99 -11.03
C GLU A 43 -7.42 5.10 -10.09
N ASP A 44 -8.70 5.07 -9.74
CA ASP A 44 -9.34 6.01 -8.80
C ASP A 44 -8.75 5.91 -7.38
N GLY A 45 -8.43 4.69 -6.94
CA GLY A 45 -7.74 4.43 -5.67
C GLY A 45 -6.30 4.93 -5.70
N LEU A 46 -5.62 4.80 -6.84
CA LEU A 46 -4.28 5.30 -7.08
C LEU A 46 -4.21 6.83 -7.01
N GLN A 47 -5.17 7.53 -7.62
CA GLN A 47 -5.29 8.99 -7.56
C GLN A 47 -5.54 9.50 -6.14
N THR A 48 -6.36 8.78 -5.37
CA THR A 48 -6.61 9.09 -3.96
C THR A 48 -5.34 8.94 -3.14
N ILE A 49 -4.61 7.84 -3.30
CA ILE A 49 -3.35 7.58 -2.58
C ILE A 49 -2.28 8.61 -2.94
N LYS A 50 -2.14 8.95 -4.23
CA LYS A 50 -1.23 10.02 -4.70
C LYS A 50 -1.58 11.37 -4.08
N SER A 51 -2.87 11.73 -4.05
CA SER A 51 -3.35 13.00 -3.49
C SER A 51 -3.09 13.10 -1.98
N VAL A 52 -3.17 11.99 -1.24
CA VAL A 52 -2.92 11.98 0.22
C VAL A 52 -1.41 11.96 0.51
N ALA A 53 -0.62 11.24 -0.27
CA ALA A 53 0.84 11.22 -0.17
C ALA A 53 1.46 12.59 -0.48
N GLN A 54 1.01 13.27 -1.56
CA GLN A 54 1.48 14.61 -1.92
C GLN A 54 1.11 15.69 -0.90
N LYS A 55 0.06 15.48 -0.11
CA LYS A 55 -0.33 16.40 0.98
C LYS A 55 0.52 16.23 2.25
N GLY A 56 1.50 15.32 2.27
CA GLY A 56 2.36 15.06 3.42
C GLY A 56 1.63 14.42 4.61
N VAL A 57 0.39 13.94 4.42
CA VAL A 57 -0.46 13.37 5.48
C VAL A 57 -0.26 11.85 5.62
N TYR A 58 0.44 11.21 4.68
CA TYR A 58 0.75 9.77 4.71
C TYR A 58 2.24 9.52 4.50
N PRO A 59 2.87 8.57 5.23
CA PRO A 59 4.26 8.18 5.01
C PRO A 59 4.38 7.26 3.79
N LEU A 60 4.08 7.82 2.63
CA LEU A 60 4.33 7.24 1.33
C LEU A 60 5.35 8.14 0.65
N SER A 61 6.58 7.64 0.46
CA SER A 61 7.53 8.32 -0.44
C SER A 61 7.15 7.90 -1.85
N LEU A 62 6.49 8.81 -2.57
CA LEU A 62 6.23 8.64 -4.00
C LEU A 62 7.33 9.28 -4.86
N ASP A 63 8.43 9.72 -4.25
CA ASP A 63 9.60 10.24 -4.95
C ASP A 63 10.20 9.13 -5.81
N GLY A 64 10.05 9.26 -7.14
CA GLY A 64 10.64 8.33 -8.12
C GLY A 64 9.64 7.56 -8.99
N ILE A 65 8.33 7.84 -8.93
CA ILE A 65 7.40 7.40 -9.99
C ILE A 65 7.41 8.45 -11.11
N GLN A 66 8.43 8.42 -11.96
CA GLN A 66 8.44 9.10 -13.27
C GLN A 66 8.10 8.09 -14.36
#